data_AF-A0A4Y7JB78-F1
#
_entry.id   AF-A0A4Y7JB78-F1
#
_cell.length_a   1.000
_cell.length_b   1.000
_cell.length_c   1.000
_cell.angle_alpha   90.00
_cell.angle_beta   90.00
_cell.angle_gamma   90.00
#
_symmetry.space_group_name_H-M   'P 1'
#
loop_
_entity.id
_entity.type
_entity.pdbx_description
1 polymer ?
#
loop_
_entity_poly.entity_id
_entity_poly.type
_entity_poly.pdbx_seq_one_letter_code
_entity_poly.pdbx_strand_id
1 'polypeptide(L)'
;MKEIQRLKLVQEEVECLVMHRQAVRTRLCAKWVEKSETYGVALESKVSPEALERTHQLFVEIDVECMMARRSLDEARAFLEEVDQAISRCRDA
;
A
#
# COMPACT_ATOMS: atom_id res chain seq x y z
N MET A 1 13.33 -13.87 28.39
CA MET A 1 13.85 -12.51 28.08
C MET A 1 14.44 -12.36 26.68
N LYS A 2 15.37 -13.20 26.22
CA LYS A 2 15.96 -13.09 24.87
C LYS A 2 14.92 -13.22 23.73
N GLU A 3 13.93 -14.11 23.88
CA GLU A 3 12.82 -14.31 22.94
C GLU A 3 11.99 -13.03 22.73
N ILE A 4 11.63 -12.34 23.82
CA ILE A 4 10.82 -11.12 23.79
C ILE A 4 11.57 -9.98 23.10
N GLN A 5 12.88 -9.85 23.33
CA GLN A 5 13.70 -8.84 22.64
C GLN A 5 13.75 -9.11 21.13
N ARG A 6 13.85 -10.37 20.71
CA ARG A 6 13.81 -10.73 19.28
C ARG A 6 12.46 -10.42 18.65
N LEU A 7 11.36 -10.73 19.32
CA LEU A 7 10.01 -10.44 18.82
C LEU A 7 9.75 -8.92 18.70
N LYS A 8 10.27 -8.11 19.62
CA LYS A 8 10.19 -6.64 19.53
C LYS A 8 10.96 -6.07 18.33
N LEU A 9 12.13 -6.61 18.03
CA LEU A 9 12.89 -6.23 16.82
C LEU A 9 12.10 -6.55 15.54
N VAL A 10 11.47 -7.74 15.49
CA VAL A 10 10.60 -8.12 14.36
C VAL A 10 9.39 -7.19 14.25
N GLN A 11 8.79 -6.80 15.38
CA GLN A 11 7.68 -5.84 15.41
C GLN A 11 8.09 -4.48 14.83
N GLU A 12 9.23 -3.92 15.26
CA GLU A 12 9.76 -2.64 14.76
C GLU A 12 10.05 -2.68 13.25
N GLU A 13 10.62 -3.78 12.75
CA GLU A 13 10.88 -3.95 11.31
C GLU A 13 9.59 -3.99 10.50
N VAL A 14 8.56 -4.70 10.98
CA VAL A 14 7.27 -4.81 10.29
C VAL A 14 6.50 -3.49 10.34
N GLU A 15 6.53 -2.77 11.46
CA GLU A 15 5.94 -1.42 11.57
C GLU A 15 6.57 -0.44 10.56
N CYS A 16 7.90 -0.49 10.40
CA CYS A 16 8.60 0.30 9.39
C CYS A 16 8.14 -0.03 7.96
N LEU A 17 8.00 -1.32 7.64
CA LEU A 17 7.51 -1.77 6.33
C LEU A 17 6.06 -1.34 6.08
N VAL A 18 5.18 -1.40 7.09
CA VAL A 18 3.80 -0.92 7.01
C VAL A 18 3.76 0.58 6.73
N MET A 19 4.56 1.38 7.42
CA MET A 19 4.65 2.82 7.21
C MET A 19 5.15 3.17 5.80
N HIS A 20 6.19 2.50 5.33
CA HIS A 20 6.72 2.71 3.98
C HIS A 20 5.68 2.35 2.90
N ARG A 21 4.99 1.21 3.05
CA ARG A 21 3.92 0.78 2.13
C ARG A 21 2.72 1.72 2.14
N GLN A 22 2.33 2.24 3.31
CA GLN A 22 1.27 3.25 3.42
C GLN A 22 1.65 4.55 2.70
N ALA A 23 2.91 4.99 2.80
CA ALA A 23 3.40 6.16 2.08
C ALA A 23 3.37 5.96 0.55
N VAL A 24 3.77 4.76 0.07
CA VAL A 24 3.65 4.38 -1.35
C VAL A 24 2.19 4.42 -1.80
N ARG A 25 1.28 3.82 -1.02
CA ARG A 25 -0.16 3.83 -1.33
C ARG A 25 -0.71 5.25 -1.43
N THR A 26 -0.44 6.11 -0.45
CA THR A 26 -0.89 7.51 -0.46
C THR A 26 -0.38 8.26 -1.69
N ARG A 27 0.89 8.06 -2.07
CA ARG A 27 1.46 8.68 -3.27
C ARG A 27 0.80 8.18 -4.55
N LEU A 28 0.50 6.88 -4.65
CA LEU A 28 -0.21 6.31 -5.80
C LEU A 28 -1.64 6.82 -5.89
N CYS A 29 -2.36 6.93 -4.76
CA CYS A 29 -3.71 7.52 -4.73
C CYS A 29 -3.68 9.00 -5.17
N ALA A 30 -2.69 9.78 -4.73
CA ALA A 30 -2.55 11.18 -5.16
C ALA A 30 -2.32 11.28 -6.68
N LYS A 31 -1.44 10.42 -7.24
CA LYS A 31 -1.25 10.32 -8.70
C LYS A 31 -2.53 9.90 -9.42
N TRP A 32 -3.30 8.98 -8.84
CA TRP A 32 -4.58 8.53 -9.40
C TRP A 32 -5.59 9.68 -9.50
N VAL A 33 -5.71 10.52 -8.46
CA VAL A 33 -6.58 11.71 -8.48
C VAL A 33 -6.16 12.71 -9.56
N GLU A 34 -4.87 13.06 -9.60
CA GLU A 34 -4.31 13.99 -10.62
C GLU A 34 -4.56 13.49 -12.05
N LYS A 35 -4.34 12.19 -12.28
CA LYS A 35 -4.62 11.58 -13.59
C LYS A 35 -6.11 11.55 -13.89
N SER A 36 -6.99 11.51 -12.88
CA SER A 36 -8.45 11.36 -13.09
C SER A 36 -9.04 12.66 -13.57
N GLU A 37 -8.57 13.76 -13.00
CA GLU A 37 -8.83 15.11 -13.48
C GLU A 37 -8.32 15.28 -14.91
N THR A 38 -7.10 14.80 -15.21
CA THR A 38 -6.53 14.87 -16.56
C THR A 38 -7.32 14.03 -17.57
N TYR A 39 -7.78 12.85 -17.19
CA TYR A 39 -8.58 11.96 -18.04
C TYR A 39 -9.97 12.54 -18.30
N GLY A 40 -10.62 13.12 -17.29
CA GLY A 40 -11.89 13.83 -17.45
C GLY A 40 -11.76 14.98 -18.45
N VAL A 41 -10.72 15.80 -18.32
CA VAL A 41 -10.41 16.87 -19.27
C VAL A 41 -10.15 16.32 -20.68
N ALA A 42 -9.41 15.22 -20.81
CA ALA A 42 -9.13 14.59 -22.11
C ALA A 42 -10.41 14.04 -22.78
N LEU A 43 -11.33 13.48 -21.98
CA LEU A 43 -12.62 12.99 -22.46
C LEU A 43 -13.50 14.13 -22.97
N GLU A 44 -13.49 15.27 -22.26
CA GLU A 44 -14.27 16.47 -22.61
C GLU A 44 -13.66 17.24 -23.80
N SER A 45 -12.34 17.20 -23.97
CA SER A 45 -11.63 18.05 -24.95
C SER A 45 -11.45 17.44 -26.35
N LYS A 46 -12.15 16.35 -26.70
CA LYS A 46 -12.07 15.67 -28.01
C LYS A 46 -10.62 15.32 -28.42
N VAL A 47 -9.84 14.87 -27.44
CA VAL A 47 -8.46 14.41 -27.66
C VAL A 47 -8.46 13.18 -28.56
N SER A 48 -7.38 12.95 -29.31
CA SER A 48 -7.28 11.78 -30.18
C SER A 48 -7.46 10.46 -29.40
N PRO A 49 -8.10 9.44 -29.99
CA PRO A 49 -8.33 8.16 -29.33
C PRO A 49 -7.06 7.53 -28.73
N GLU A 50 -5.91 7.71 -29.38
CA GLU A 50 -4.61 7.19 -28.93
C GLU A 50 -4.10 7.84 -27.63
N ALA A 51 -4.37 9.13 -27.42
CA ALA A 51 -4.02 9.80 -26.17
C ALA A 51 -4.99 9.44 -25.04
N LEU A 52 -6.27 9.19 -25.36
CA LEU A 52 -7.23 8.65 -24.41
C LEU A 52 -6.84 7.23 -23.98
N GLU A 53 -6.44 6.38 -24.93
CA GLU A 53 -6.00 5.00 -24.68
C GLU A 53 -4.73 4.93 -23.84
N ARG A 54 -3.70 5.75 -24.14
CA ARG A 54 -2.49 5.85 -23.30
C ARG A 54 -2.82 6.29 -21.87
N THR A 55 -3.72 7.26 -21.72
CA THR A 55 -4.13 7.72 -20.39
C THR A 55 -4.88 6.60 -19.66
N HIS A 56 -5.75 5.87 -20.35
CA HIS A 56 -6.47 4.72 -19.79
C HIS A 56 -5.54 3.57 -19.38
N GLN A 57 -4.50 3.24 -20.16
CA GLN A 57 -3.51 2.23 -19.80
C GLN A 57 -2.75 2.61 -18.51
N LEU A 58 -2.31 3.87 -18.40
CA LEU A 58 -1.69 4.40 -17.19
C LEU A 58 -2.62 4.31 -15.97
N PHE A 59 -3.93 4.46 -16.18
CA PHE A 59 -4.94 4.28 -15.14
C PHE A 59 -4.98 2.88 -14.58
N VAL A 60 -5.00 1.89 -15.47
CA VAL A 60 -5.04 0.47 -15.10
C VAL A 60 -3.78 0.06 -14.34
N GLU A 61 -2.61 0.52 -14.78
CA GLU A 61 -1.33 0.24 -14.10
C GLU A 61 -1.32 0.77 -12.65
N ILE A 62 -1.76 2.01 -12.45
CA ILE A 62 -1.84 2.63 -11.11
C ILE A 62 -2.82 1.88 -10.20
N ASP A 63 -3.97 1.44 -10.73
CA ASP A 63 -4.98 0.71 -9.96
C ASP A 63 -4.45 -0.66 -9.49
N VAL A 64 -3.75 -1.38 -10.37
CA VAL A 64 -3.10 -2.65 -10.03
C VAL A 64 -2.03 -2.48 -8.95
N GLU A 65 -1.17 -1.46 -9.07
CA GLU A 65 -0.17 -1.14 -8.03
C GLU A 65 -0.82 -0.78 -6.68
N CYS A 66 -1.91 -0.01 -6.70
CA CYS A 66 -2.69 0.32 -5.50
C CYS A 66 -3.26 -0.92 -4.82
N MET A 67 -3.84 -1.85 -5.59
CA MET A 67 -4.39 -3.10 -5.07
C MET A 67 -3.30 -3.99 -4.45
N MET A 68 -2.15 -4.13 -5.12
CA MET A 68 -1.03 -4.91 -4.59
C MET A 68 -0.48 -4.32 -3.29
N ALA A 69 -0.32 -2.99 -3.23
CA ALA A 69 0.12 -2.29 -2.02
C ALA A 69 -0.88 -2.47 -0.86
N ARG A 70 -2.18 -2.46 -1.14
CA ARG A 70 -3.23 -2.68 -0.12
C ARG A 70 -3.20 -4.09 0.44
N ARG A 71 -3.20 -5.12 -0.42
CA ARG A 71 -3.12 -6.53 0.03
C ARG A 71 -1.89 -6.77 0.89
N SER A 72 -0.75 -6.25 0.44
CA SER A 72 0.53 -6.28 1.14
C SER A 72 0.51 -5.60 2.52
N LEU A 73 -0.35 -4.60 2.74
CA LEU A 73 -0.52 -3.93 4.04
C LEU A 73 -1.39 -4.74 4.99
N ASP A 74 -2.46 -5.35 4.46
CA ASP A 74 -3.38 -6.18 5.25
C ASP A 74 -2.65 -7.44 5.77
N GLU A 75 -1.84 -8.07 4.93
CA GLU A 75 -0.98 -9.20 5.32
C GLU A 75 0.04 -8.82 6.41
N ALA A 76 0.67 -7.63 6.30
CA ALA A 76 1.63 -7.16 7.29
C ALA A 76 0.97 -6.80 8.65
N ARG A 77 -0.27 -6.30 8.63
CA ARG A 77 -1.05 -6.04 9.85
C ARG A 77 -1.44 -7.32 10.58
N ALA A 78 -1.90 -8.33 9.84
CA ALA A 78 -2.20 -9.63 10.43
C ALA A 78 -0.96 -10.25 11.10
N PHE A 79 0.19 -10.15 10.45
CA PHE A 79 1.46 -10.63 11.03
C PHE A 79 1.87 -9.86 12.30
N LEU A 80 1.67 -8.54 12.37
CA LEU A 80 1.90 -7.78 13.61
C LEU A 80 1.04 -8.28 14.77
N GLU A 81 -0.24 -8.57 14.49
CA GLU A 81 -1.16 -9.08 15.50
C GLU A 81 -0.71 -10.46 16.03
N GLU A 82 -0.21 -11.33 15.16
CA GLU A 82 0.38 -12.61 15.56
C GLU A 82 1.64 -12.44 16.43
N VAL A 83 2.51 -11.49 16.09
CA VAL A 83 3.71 -11.16 16.88
C VAL A 83 3.33 -10.60 18.25
N ASP A 84 2.35 -9.72 18.33
CA ASP A 84 1.84 -9.18 19.59
C ASP A 84 1.26 -10.28 20.49
N GLN A 85 0.48 -11.21 19.90
CA GLN A 85 -0.03 -12.37 20.62
C GLN A 85 1.10 -13.27 21.13
N ALA A 86 2.14 -13.50 20.32
CA ALA A 86 3.31 -14.28 20.72
C ALA A 86 4.06 -13.61 21.89
N ILE A 87 4.25 -12.29 21.84
CA ILE A 87 4.86 -11.52 22.94
C ILE A 87 4.02 -11.64 24.22
N SER A 88 2.69 -11.56 24.13
CA SER A 88 1.80 -11.73 25.29
C SER A 88 1.97 -13.11 25.92
N ARG A 89 1.90 -14.18 25.11
CA ARG A 89 2.09 -15.56 25.59
C ARG A 89 3.46 -15.75 26.25
N CYS A 90 4.51 -15.15 25.71
CA CYS A 90 5.86 -15.21 26.30
C CYS A 90 6.00 -14.39 27.60
N ARG A 91 5.12 -13.43 27.87
CA ARG A 91 5.08 -12.69 29.15
C ARG A 91 4.29 -13.42 30.22
N ASP A 92 3.26 -14.15 29.81
CA ASP A 92 2.34 -14.89 30.70
C ASP A 92 2.87 -16.28 31.11
N ALA A 93 3.88 -16.80 30.39
CA ALA A 93 4.56 -18.08 30.64
C ALA A 93 5.79 -17.94 31.55
#